data_AF-A0A9D7KKG3-F1
#
_entry.id   AF-A0A9D7KKG3-F1
#
_cell.length_a   1.000
_cell.length_b   1.000
_cell.length_c   1.000
_cell.angle_alpha   90.00
_cell.angle_beta   90.00
_cell.angle_gamma   90.00
#
_symmetry.space_group_name_H-M   'P 1'
#
loop_
_entity.id
_entity.type
_entity.pdbx_description
1 polymer ?
#
loop_
_entity_poly.entity_id
_entity_poly.type
_entity_poly.pdbx_seq_one_letter_code
_entity_poly.pdbx_strand_id
1 'polypeptide(L)'
;MLEYKGGDGQTKETAIKIVGAENGNKGIEAEYNYLRLFSEYLEEEIKIVRQTLEHDGDKSYDLFLLQFEDGEQRDLWFDITDFYGNYSIADFHLPADTPEND
;
A
#
# COMPACT_ATOMS: atom_id res chain seq x y z
N MET A 1 -5.84 16.09 -0.33
CA MET A 1 -6.41 15.28 0.77
C MET A 1 -6.30 13.84 0.32
N LEU A 2 -5.87 12.95 1.22
CA LEU A 2 -5.78 11.52 0.96
C LEU A 2 -7.19 10.92 0.90
N GLU A 3 -7.51 10.18 -0.16
CA GLU A 3 -8.83 9.55 -0.34
C GLU A 3 -8.68 8.13 -0.93
N TYR A 4 -9.55 7.21 -0.49
CA TYR A 4 -9.74 5.90 -1.12
C TYR A 4 -10.92 5.97 -2.11
N LYS A 5 -10.70 5.53 -3.34
CA LYS A 5 -11.68 5.50 -4.45
C LYS A 5 -11.65 4.14 -5.14
N GLY A 6 -12.50 3.96 -6.14
CA GLY A 6 -12.51 2.74 -6.96
C GLY A 6 -13.47 1.69 -6.41
N GLY A 7 -13.04 0.42 -6.48
CA GLY A 7 -13.85 -0.73 -6.10
C GLY A 7 -13.46 -1.33 -4.75
N ASP A 8 -13.80 -2.61 -4.59
CA ASP A 8 -13.57 -3.40 -3.37
C ASP A 8 -12.19 -4.06 -3.29
N GLY A 9 -11.36 -3.90 -4.32
CA GLY A 9 -10.01 -4.45 -4.37
C GLY A 9 -9.92 -5.94 -4.61
N GLN A 10 -11.02 -6.66 -4.89
CA GLN A 10 -10.96 -8.12 -5.11
C GLN A 10 -10.29 -8.51 -6.44
N THR A 11 -10.18 -7.58 -7.37
CA THR A 11 -9.55 -7.77 -8.68
C THR A 11 -8.76 -6.53 -9.08
N LYS A 12 -7.91 -6.65 -10.10
CA LYS A 12 -7.17 -5.51 -10.66
C LYS A 12 -8.12 -4.43 -11.19
N GLU A 13 -9.22 -4.82 -11.83
CA GLU A 13 -10.22 -3.91 -12.39
C GLU A 13 -11.03 -3.17 -11.30
N THR A 14 -11.20 -3.81 -10.13
CA THR A 14 -11.89 -3.23 -8.96
C THR A 14 -10.93 -2.73 -7.89
N ALA A 15 -9.65 -2.53 -8.22
CA ALA A 15 -8.62 -2.10 -7.27
C ALA A 15 -9.05 -0.85 -6.47
N ILE A 16 -8.65 -0.82 -5.20
CA ILE A 16 -8.82 0.34 -4.33
C ILE A 16 -7.79 1.38 -4.77
N LYS A 17 -8.26 2.49 -5.33
CA LYS A 17 -7.40 3.59 -5.77
C LYS A 17 -7.11 4.53 -4.60
N ILE A 18 -5.83 4.73 -4.31
CA ILE A 18 -5.39 5.72 -3.33
C ILE A 18 -4.99 6.98 -4.09
N VAL A 19 -5.68 8.09 -3.81
CA VAL A 19 -5.45 9.37 -4.49
C VAL A 19 -5.05 10.45 -3.51
N GLY A 20 -4.26 11.42 -3.99
CA GLY A 20 -3.87 12.59 -3.20
C GLY A 20 -2.85 12.32 -2.09
N ALA A 21 -2.14 11.19 -2.16
CA ALA A 21 -0.94 10.96 -1.35
C ALA A 21 0.17 11.94 -1.76
N GLU A 22 0.84 12.54 -0.78
CA GLU A 22 1.88 13.55 -1.02
C GLU A 22 3.16 12.95 -1.63
N ASN A 23 3.47 11.71 -1.26
CA ASN A 23 4.62 10.93 -1.71
C ASN A 23 4.36 9.44 -1.53
N GLY A 24 5.31 8.61 -1.97
CA GLY A 24 5.23 7.16 -1.87
C GLY A 24 5.05 6.65 -0.44
N ASN A 25 5.74 7.24 0.54
CA ASN A 25 5.62 6.85 1.95
C ASN A 25 4.20 7.10 2.49
N LYS A 26 3.58 8.23 2.13
CA LYS A 26 2.19 8.53 2.51
C LYS A 26 1.17 7.65 1.78
N GLY A 27 1.49 7.22 0.57
CA GLY A 27 0.71 6.21 -0.14
C GLY A 27 0.77 4.85 0.56
N ILE A 28 1.97 4.39 0.91
CA ILE A 28 2.18 3.13 1.64
C ILE A 28 1.51 3.16 3.02
N GLU A 29 1.66 4.26 3.77
CA GLU A 29 0.98 4.44 5.06
C GLU A 29 -0.55 4.30 4.91
N ALA A 30 -1.11 4.80 3.80
CA ALA A 30 -2.54 4.66 3.50
C ALA A 30 -2.95 3.20 3.24
N GLU A 31 -2.17 2.42 2.51
CA GLU A 31 -2.46 0.99 2.27
C GLU A 31 -2.57 0.21 3.58
N TYR A 32 -1.58 0.37 4.46
CA TYR A 32 -1.58 -0.31 5.76
C TYR A 32 -2.70 0.21 6.69
N ASN A 33 -3.02 1.51 6.63
CA ASN A 33 -4.15 2.05 7.38
C ASN A 33 -5.49 1.50 6.88
N TYR A 34 -5.65 1.33 5.56
CA TYR A 34 -6.83 0.67 4.99
C TYR A 34 -6.97 -0.75 5.52
N LEU A 35 -5.90 -1.56 5.48
CA LEU A 35 -5.93 -2.94 5.99
C LEU A 35 -6.30 -3.02 7.46
N ARG A 36 -5.77 -2.11 8.28
CA ARG A 36 -6.13 -2.01 9.70
C ARG A 36 -7.62 -1.70 9.87
N LEU A 37 -8.14 -0.67 9.20
CA LEU A 37 -9.55 -0.29 9.29
C LEU A 37 -10.47 -1.39 8.76
N PHE A 38 -10.04 -2.11 7.73
CA PHE A 38 -10.76 -3.24 7.16
C PHE A 38 -10.85 -4.41 8.15
N SER A 39 -9.75 -4.75 8.83
CA SER A 39 -9.74 -5.73 9.92
C SER A 39 -10.62 -5.29 11.10
N GLU A 40 -10.54 -4.02 11.52
CA GLU A 40 -11.41 -3.47 12.57
C GLU A 40 -12.90 -3.51 12.18
N TYR A 41 -13.23 -3.25 10.91
CA TYR A 41 -14.60 -3.29 10.39
C TYR A 41 -15.18 -4.71 10.32
N LEU A 42 -14.36 -5.70 9.94
CA LEU A 42 -14.76 -7.11 9.90
C LEU A 42 -14.79 -7.77 11.28
N GLU A 43 -14.26 -7.10 12.32
CA GLU A 43 -14.03 -7.67 13.65
C GLU A 43 -13.24 -8.98 13.58
N GLU A 44 -12.26 -9.05 12.67
CA GLU A 44 -11.49 -10.26 12.34
C GLU A 44 -10.00 -9.94 12.17
N GLU A 45 -9.12 -10.79 12.70
CA GLU A 45 -7.68 -10.66 12.50
C GLU A 45 -7.29 -11.03 11.05
N ILE A 46 -6.73 -10.07 10.32
CA ILE A 46 -6.23 -10.29 8.96
C ILE A 46 -4.71 -10.37 8.98
N LYS A 47 -4.17 -11.48 8.46
CA LYS A 47 -2.74 -11.64 8.28
C LYS A 47 -2.33 -11.36 6.83
N ILE A 48 -1.35 -10.47 6.65
CA ILE A 48 -0.70 -10.29 5.35
C ILE A 48 0.25 -11.47 5.11
N VAL A 49 -0.06 -12.32 4.13
CA VAL A 49 0.76 -13.47 3.73
C VAL A 49 1.85 -13.05 2.76
N ARG A 50 1.49 -12.19 1.80
CA ARG A 50 2.40 -11.70 0.77
C ARG A 50 1.95 -10.32 0.30
N GLN A 51 2.91 -9.48 -0.06
CA GLN A 51 2.71 -8.24 -0.82
C GLN A 51 3.53 -8.35 -2.11
N THR A 52 2.99 -7.91 -3.24
CA THR A 52 3.66 -7.98 -4.55
C THR A 52 3.32 -6.75 -5.38
N LEU A 53 4.34 -6.14 -5.97
CA LEU A 53 4.18 -5.04 -6.91
C LEU A 53 3.92 -5.62 -8.31
N GLU A 54 2.83 -5.18 -8.93
CA GLU A 54 2.39 -5.58 -10.26
C GLU A 54 2.29 -4.37 -11.18
N HIS A 55 2.75 -4.51 -12.42
CA HIS A 55 2.66 -3.47 -13.44
C HIS A 55 1.80 -3.94 -14.61
N ASP A 56 0.91 -3.06 -15.07
CA ASP A 56 0.07 -3.30 -16.24
C ASP A 56 -0.04 -2.01 -17.07
N GLY A 57 0.77 -1.92 -18.11
CA GLY A 57 0.87 -0.71 -18.93
C GLY A 57 1.41 0.47 -18.14
N ASP A 58 0.60 1.53 -18.05
CA ASP A 58 0.91 2.77 -17.32
C ASP A 58 0.49 2.72 -15.85
N LYS A 59 -0.07 1.60 -15.39
CA LYS A 59 -0.54 1.43 -14.03
C LYS A 59 0.40 0.58 -13.19
N SER A 60 0.50 0.96 -11.92
CA SER A 60 1.19 0.23 -10.88
C SER A 60 0.21 -0.16 -9.79
N TYR A 61 0.28 -1.41 -9.35
CA TYR A 61 -0.59 -1.97 -8.34
C TYR A 61 0.23 -2.65 -7.25
N ASP A 62 -0.26 -2.55 -6.03
CA ASP A 62 0.20 -3.39 -4.93
C ASP A 62 -0.87 -4.44 -4.64
N LEU A 63 -0.46 -5.71 -4.72
CA LEU A 63 -1.28 -6.89 -4.48
C LEU A 63 -0.93 -7.49 -3.12
N PHE A 64 -1.90 -7.52 -2.22
CA PHE A 64 -1.82 -8.22 -0.96
C PHE A 64 -2.54 -9.56 -1.03
N LEU A 65 -1.87 -10.63 -0.63
CA LEU A 65 -2.52 -11.90 -0.27
C LEU A 65 -2.79 -11.87 1.22
N LEU A 66 -4.06 -11.83 1.58
CA LEU A 66 -4.55 -11.79 2.95
C LEU A 66 -4.99 -13.18 3.39
N GLN A 67 -4.75 -13.56 4.64
CA GLN A 67 -5.29 -14.75 5.27
C GLN A 67 -6.21 -14.35 6.42
N PHE A 68 -7.41 -14.92 6.39
CA PHE A 68 -8.49 -14.73 7.37
C PHE A 68 -8.43 -15.79 8.48
N GLU A 69 -9.21 -15.62 9.54
CA GLU A 69 -9.21 -16.52 10.71
C GLU A 69 -9.68 -17.94 10.37
N ASP A 70 -10.59 -18.06 9.40
CA ASP A 70 -11.06 -19.34 8.86
C ASP A 70 -10.01 -20.05 7.97
N GLY A 71 -8.88 -19.38 7.71
CA GLY A 71 -7.80 -19.86 6.86
C GLY A 71 -8.01 -19.58 5.37
N GLU A 72 -9.12 -18.96 4.97
CA GLU A 72 -9.32 -18.49 3.61
C GLU A 72 -8.25 -17.46 3.24
N GLN A 73 -7.81 -17.49 1.98
CA GLN A 73 -6.92 -16.49 1.44
C GLN A 73 -7.60 -15.72 0.31
N ARG A 74 -7.49 -14.39 0.36
CA ARG A 74 -8.03 -13.51 -0.67
C ARG A 74 -7.00 -12.47 -1.09
N ASP A 75 -7.09 -12.10 -2.35
CA ASP A 75 -6.32 -11.00 -2.91
C ASP A 75 -6.98 -9.66 -2.59
N LEU A 76 -6.16 -8.65 -2.32
CA LEU A 76 -6.57 -7.26 -2.22
C LEU A 76 -5.63 -6.39 -3.06
N TRP A 77 -6.20 -5.72 -4.05
CA TRP A 77 -5.50 -4.90 -5.03
C TRP A 77 -5.64 -3.41 -4.70
N PHE A 78 -4.52 -2.71 -4.63
CA PHE A 78 -4.46 -1.25 -4.58
C PHE A 78 -3.92 -0.69 -5.90
N ASP A 79 -4.59 0.30 -6.48
CA ASP A 79 -4.06 1.10 -7.59
C ASP A 79 -3.23 2.24 -6.99
N ILE A 80 -1.91 2.09 -7.08
CA ILE A 80 -0.91 2.99 -6.49
C ILE A 80 -0.28 3.92 -7.53
N THR A 81 -0.83 3.94 -8.75
CA THR A 81 -0.30 4.67 -9.90
C THR A 81 -0.03 6.14 -9.59
N ASP A 82 -0.88 6.78 -8.77
CA ASP A 82 -0.79 8.20 -8.47
C ASP A 82 0.44 8.58 -7.62
N PHE A 83 1.04 7.64 -6.88
CA PHE A 83 2.18 7.91 -6.00
C PHE A 83 3.38 6.99 -6.22
N TYR A 84 3.25 5.92 -7.01
CA TYR A 84 4.33 5.00 -7.30
C TYR A 84 5.55 5.72 -7.91
N GLY A 85 6.74 5.49 -7.35
CA GLY A 85 7.98 6.13 -7.80
C GLY A 85 8.15 7.60 -7.38
N ASN A 86 7.15 8.21 -6.74
CA ASN A 86 7.25 9.57 -6.23
C ASN A 86 7.85 9.57 -4.81
N TYR A 87 9.17 9.45 -4.73
CA TYR A 87 9.93 9.57 -3.48
C TYR A 87 10.67 10.90 -3.43
N SER A 88 10.53 11.60 -2.30
CA SER A 88 11.28 12.82 -1.99
C SER A 88 12.63 12.49 -1.36
N ILE A 89 13.57 13.43 -1.41
CA ILE A 89 14.88 13.29 -0.75
C ILE A 89 14.71 13.09 0.77
N ALA A 90 13.64 13.63 1.37
CA ALA A 90 13.32 13.43 2.78
C ALA A 90 12.86 12.00 3.12
N ASP A 91 12.40 11.23 2.11
CA ASP A 91 11.99 9.83 2.27
C ASP A 91 13.20 8.90 2.41
N PHE A 92 14.37 9.32 1.93
CA PHE A 92 15.65 8.67 2.20
C PHE A 92 16.28 9.38 3.41
N HIS A 93 16.12 8.79 4.59
CA HIS A 93 16.93 9.16 5.76
C HIS A 93 18.38 8.76 5.47
N LEU A 94 19.07 9.51 4.62
CA LEU A 94 20.51 9.38 4.47
C LEU A 94 21.09 9.76 5.83
N PRO A 95 21.77 8.85 6.55
CA PRO A 95 22.51 9.26 7.71
C PRO A 95 23.44 10.38 7.24
N ALA A 96 23.35 11.55 7.89
CA ALA A 96 24.32 12.61 7.66
C ALA A 96 25.71 11.99 7.79
N ASP A 97 26.55 12.18 6.77
CA ASP A 97 27.91 11.69 6.73
C ASP A 97 28.52 11.79 8.13
N THR A 98 28.78 10.65 8.76
CA THR A 98 29.57 10.59 9.98
C THR A 98 30.91 11.26 9.65
N PRO A 99 31.28 12.39 10.27
CA PRO A 99 32.60 12.93 10.04
C PRO A 99 33.62 11.89 10.49
N GLU A 100 34.53 11.52 9.58
CA GLU A 100 35.69 10.71 9.89
C GLU A 100 36.42 11.35 11.09
N ASN A 101 36.73 10.51 12.08
CA ASN A 101 37.47 10.90 13.26
C ASN A 101 38.85 11.46 12.88
N ASP A 102 39.20 12.62 13.43
CA ASP A 102 40.58 13.07 13.64
C ASP A 102 41.00 12.83 15.10
#